data_AF-A0A3A8YYC1-F1
#
_entry.id   AF-A0A3A8YYC1-F1
#
_cell.length_a   1.000
_cell.length_b   1.000
_cell.length_c   1.000
_cell.angle_alpha   90.00
_cell.angle_beta   90.00
_cell.angle_gamma   90.00
#
_symmetry.space_group_name_H-M   'P 1'
#
loop_
_entity.id
_entity.type
_entity.pdbx_description
1 polymer ?
#
loop_
_entity_poly.entity_id
_entity_poly.type
_entity_poly.pdbx_seq_one_letter_code
_entity_poly.pdbx_strand_id
1 'polypeptide(L)'
;MVQKNFGVKILEYRQNKGLTQEELAGRIGVTPQALSKWERGQSLPDIALLAELCQVLGCSADYLLGIDGTKITENDDKNAQNEILENLRNCIEPLELTFGEKLISIFMDNSYIEQVIQVRKDLSKMGILMPLVRVRDDLQLTQREFAIISYNKILYHEKLPDNTDDSCLYIMKCLKRTVKENYADILNRDLVKQMTENLGKRYPALISEVIPSRISYGLLTNVLKTFISEGNSCLYLVRMIEIMDDMICQKNSIPPEEFAAKCYSSLTIEDKNNKKH
;
A
#
# COMPACT_ATOMS: atom_id res chain seq x y z
N MET A 1 27.91 25.05 5.77
CA MET A 1 26.48 24.68 5.86
C MET A 1 26.17 23.32 5.23
N VAL A 2 26.66 23.02 4.01
CA VAL A 2 26.44 21.72 3.34
C VAL A 2 27.01 20.51 4.10
N GLN A 3 28.26 20.60 4.59
CA GLN A 3 28.94 19.49 5.29
C GLN A 3 28.26 19.03 6.58
N LYS A 4 27.66 19.96 7.34
CA LYS A 4 27.00 19.64 8.61
C LYS A 4 25.67 18.93 8.41
N ASN A 5 24.94 19.27 7.34
CA ASN A 5 23.65 18.67 7.00
C ASN A 5 23.83 17.26 6.40
N PHE A 6 24.89 17.07 5.60
CA PHE A 6 25.27 15.77 5.04
C PHE A 6 25.57 14.71 6.11
N GLY A 7 26.41 15.05 7.10
CA GLY A 7 26.77 14.15 8.20
C GLY A 7 25.57 13.72 9.06
N VAL A 8 24.66 14.65 9.34
CA VAL A 8 23.43 14.38 10.11
C VAL A 8 22.53 13.39 9.38
N LYS A 9 22.36 13.53 8.05
CA LYS A 9 21.55 12.60 7.25
C LYS A 9 22.14 11.17 7.23
N ILE A 10 23.47 11.03 7.16
CA ILE A 10 24.14 9.71 7.28
C ILE A 10 23.78 9.06 8.62
N LEU A 11 23.95 9.81 9.71
CA LEU A 11 23.67 9.33 11.07
C LEU A 11 22.22 8.84 11.20
N GLU A 12 21.27 9.63 10.72
CA GLU A 12 19.84 9.33 10.77
C GLU A 12 19.50 8.03 10.01
N TYR A 13 19.95 7.89 8.76
CA TYR A 13 19.68 6.69 7.96
C TYR A 13 20.36 5.45 8.53
N ARG A 14 21.57 5.61 9.07
CA ARG A 14 22.28 4.53 9.76
C ARG A 14 21.46 4.02 10.96
N GLN A 15 20.98 4.93 11.79
CA GLN A 15 20.18 4.61 12.98
C GLN A 15 18.83 3.99 12.61
N ASN A 16 18.14 4.50 11.59
CA ASN A 16 16.88 3.93 11.10
C ASN A 16 17.02 2.49 10.59
N LYS A 17 18.21 2.11 10.10
CA LYS A 17 18.54 0.73 9.72
C LYS A 17 19.11 -0.11 10.86
N GLY A 18 19.21 0.45 12.08
CA GLY A 18 19.75 -0.23 13.25
C GLY A 18 21.25 -0.55 13.15
N LEU A 19 21.99 0.14 12.28
CA LEU A 19 23.42 -0.13 12.05
C LEU A 19 24.30 0.64 13.03
N THR A 20 25.38 0.03 13.49
CA THR A 20 26.48 0.69 14.21
C THR A 20 27.42 1.43 13.26
N GLN A 21 28.26 2.34 13.77
CA GLN A 21 29.28 2.99 12.94
C GLN A 21 30.25 1.96 12.35
N GLU A 22 30.58 0.93 13.12
CA GLU A 22 31.44 -0.19 12.71
C GLU A 22 30.84 -0.98 11.55
N GLU A 23 29.55 -1.32 11.64
CA GLU A 23 28.86 -2.08 10.59
C GLU A 23 28.68 -1.28 9.30
N LEU A 24 28.32 0.00 9.41
CA LEU A 24 28.17 0.84 8.22
C LEU A 24 29.53 1.09 7.55
N ALA A 25 30.56 1.41 8.34
CA ALA A 25 31.90 1.63 7.83
C ALA A 25 32.47 0.37 7.16
N GLY A 26 32.25 -0.81 7.76
CA GLY A 26 32.65 -2.09 7.17
C GLY A 26 31.96 -2.38 5.84
N ARG A 27 30.68 -2.00 5.68
CA ARG A 27 29.94 -2.18 4.41
C ARG A 27 30.38 -1.24 3.29
N ILE A 28 30.92 -0.07 3.63
CA ILE A 28 31.41 0.95 2.67
C ILE A 28 32.94 0.82 2.47
N GLY A 29 33.61 -0.08 3.18
CA GLY A 29 35.06 -0.25 3.07
C GLY A 29 35.89 0.90 3.66
N VAL A 30 35.36 1.61 4.66
CA VAL A 30 36.07 2.69 5.37
C VAL A 30 36.26 2.38 6.85
N THR A 31 37.10 3.18 7.52
CA THR A 31 37.28 3.04 8.97
C THR A 31 36.09 3.66 9.73
N PRO A 32 35.70 3.10 10.89
CA PRO A 32 34.65 3.69 11.73
C PRO A 32 34.96 5.15 12.11
N GLN A 33 36.25 5.46 12.28
CA GLN A 33 36.74 6.82 12.55
C GLN A 33 36.49 7.79 11.39
N ALA A 34 36.64 7.34 10.14
CA ALA A 34 36.33 8.14 8.96
C ALA A 34 34.82 8.42 8.87
N LEU A 35 33.98 7.41 9.05
CA LEU A 35 32.52 7.57 9.10
C LEU A 35 32.10 8.51 10.24
N SER A 36 32.72 8.37 11.41
CA SER A 36 32.46 9.23 12.57
C SER A 36 32.80 10.71 12.29
N LYS A 37 33.85 10.98 11.51
CA LYS A 37 34.19 12.33 11.05
C LYS A 37 33.16 12.84 10.04
N TRP A 38 32.64 11.99 9.16
CA TRP A 38 31.57 12.35 8.24
C TRP A 38 30.28 12.72 8.98
N GLU A 39 29.85 11.90 9.94
CA GLU A 39 28.64 12.13 10.73
C GLU A 39 28.71 13.43 11.55
N ARG A 40 29.91 13.80 12.03
CA ARG A 40 30.14 15.08 12.71
C ARG A 40 30.35 16.27 11.78
N GLY A 41 30.32 16.07 10.47
CA GLY A 41 30.56 17.11 9.46
C GLY A 41 32.00 17.64 9.44
N GLN A 42 32.98 16.85 9.90
CA GLN A 42 34.40 17.19 9.93
C GLN A 42 35.13 16.87 8.61
N SER A 43 34.58 15.97 7.80
CA SER A 43 35.07 15.62 6.47
C SER A 43 33.93 15.08 5.61
N LEU A 44 34.15 14.93 4.31
CA LEU A 44 33.21 14.30 3.39
C LEU A 44 33.82 13.01 2.81
N PRO A 45 32.99 12.03 2.41
CA PRO A 45 33.44 10.96 1.53
C PRO A 45 33.82 11.53 0.18
N ASP A 46 34.69 10.82 -0.54
CA ASP A 46 34.90 11.10 -1.95
C ASP A 46 33.66 10.67 -2.77
N ILE A 47 33.67 11.03 -4.06
CA ILE A 47 32.54 10.77 -4.94
C ILE A 47 32.29 9.27 -5.20
N ALA A 48 33.33 8.43 -5.11
CA ALA A 48 33.21 6.99 -5.30
C ALA A 48 32.51 6.34 -4.10
N LEU A 49 32.92 6.73 -2.88
CA LEU A 49 32.34 6.27 -1.62
C LEU A 49 30.92 6.81 -1.41
N LEU A 50 30.58 7.95 -2.01
CA LEU A 50 29.22 8.48 -1.97
C LEU A 50 28.21 7.53 -2.63
N ALA A 51 28.57 6.90 -3.75
CA ALA A 51 27.68 5.96 -4.44
C ALA A 51 27.41 4.71 -3.60
N GLU A 52 28.45 4.13 -3.00
CA GLU A 52 28.34 2.97 -2.10
C GLU A 52 27.54 3.30 -0.83
N LEU A 53 27.81 4.47 -0.24
CA LEU A 53 27.05 4.99 0.90
C LEU A 53 25.55 5.11 0.58
N CYS A 54 25.20 5.65 -0.59
CA CYS A 54 23.82 5.74 -1.06
C CYS A 54 23.16 4.37 -1.25
N GLN A 55 23.89 3.38 -1.80
CA GLN A 55 23.39 2.02 -1.96
C GLN A 55 23.13 1.34 -0.61
N VAL A 56 24.08 1.42 0.34
CA VAL A 56 23.94 0.80 1.66
C VAL A 56 22.83 1.47 2.48
N LEU A 57 22.70 2.79 2.40
CA LEU A 57 21.65 3.55 3.08
C LEU A 57 20.30 3.50 2.36
N GLY A 58 20.27 3.14 1.08
CA GLY A 58 19.04 3.06 0.27
C GLY A 58 18.41 4.43 -0.01
N CYS A 59 19.23 5.45 -0.23
CA CYS A 59 18.80 6.82 -0.55
C CYS A 59 19.49 7.34 -1.82
N SER A 60 19.00 8.43 -2.41
CA SER A 60 19.68 9.10 -3.53
C SER A 60 20.81 10.01 -3.03
N ALA A 61 21.80 10.26 -3.90
CA ALA A 61 22.87 11.23 -3.62
C ALA A 61 22.31 12.65 -3.43
N ASP A 62 21.30 13.03 -4.22
CA ASP A 62 20.63 14.33 -4.10
C ASP A 62 20.02 14.51 -2.71
N TYR A 63 19.37 13.47 -2.18
CA TYR A 63 18.81 13.49 -0.83
C TYR A 63 19.92 13.61 0.21
N LEU A 64 20.99 12.82 0.11
CA LEU A 64 22.08 12.83 1.09
C LEU A 64 22.83 14.17 1.10
N LEU A 65 23.02 14.78 -0.08
CA LEU A 65 23.66 16.07 -0.28
C LEU A 65 22.72 17.26 0.00
N GLY A 66 21.42 17.03 0.15
CA GLY A 66 20.42 18.08 0.35
C GLY A 66 20.21 18.95 -0.89
N ILE A 67 20.39 18.37 -2.07
CA ILE A 67 20.19 18.99 -3.39
C ILE A 67 18.74 18.76 -3.87
N ASP A 68 17.99 17.88 -3.20
CA ASP A 68 16.60 17.52 -3.44
C ASP A 68 15.55 18.60 -3.08
N GLY A 69 15.98 19.80 -2.70
CA GLY A 69 15.09 20.86 -2.25
C GLY A 69 14.39 21.58 -3.41
N THR A 70 13.28 21.05 -3.91
CA THR A 70 12.23 21.93 -4.46
C THR A 70 11.85 22.87 -3.32
N LYS A 71 12.04 24.18 -3.48
CA LYS A 71 11.60 25.15 -2.46
C LYS A 71 10.08 25.08 -2.35
N ILE A 72 9.59 24.46 -1.28
CA ILE A 72 8.16 24.41 -0.93
C ILE A 72 7.80 25.64 -0.06
N THR A 73 8.80 26.25 0.60
CA THR A 73 8.65 27.46 1.41
C THR A 73 9.65 28.53 0.98
N GLU A 74 9.25 29.80 1.08
CA GLU A 74 10.06 30.95 0.68
C GLU A 74 11.30 31.15 1.56
N ASN A 75 11.23 30.66 2.81
CA ASN A 75 12.24 30.85 3.85
C ASN A 75 13.06 29.58 4.18
N ASP A 76 12.93 28.51 3.37
CA ASP A 76 13.59 27.21 3.59
C ASP A 76 13.31 26.59 4.98
N ASP A 77 12.18 26.96 5.62
CA ASP A 77 11.75 26.38 6.90
C ASP A 77 11.41 24.89 6.74
N LYS A 78 12.34 24.04 7.18
CA LYS A 78 12.22 22.59 7.09
C LYS A 78 11.04 22.04 7.89
N ASN A 79 10.65 22.66 9.00
CA ASN A 79 9.52 22.18 9.79
C ASN A 79 8.22 22.43 9.04
N ALA A 80 8.05 23.64 8.50
CA ALA A 80 6.91 23.97 7.65
C ALA A 80 6.87 23.11 6.38
N GLN A 81 8.03 22.86 5.75
CA GLN A 81 8.11 21.94 4.60
C GLN A 81 7.68 20.53 4.96
N ASN A 82 8.13 20.01 6.11
CA ASN A 82 7.74 18.68 6.59
C ASN A 82 6.25 18.62 6.89
N GLU A 83 5.69 19.61 7.58
CA GLU A 83 4.26 19.70 7.89
C GLU A 83 3.42 19.75 6.60
N ILE A 84 3.81 20.56 5.62
CA ILE A 84 3.13 20.64 4.31
C ILE A 84 3.17 19.27 3.62
N LEU A 85 4.33 18.61 3.59
CA LEU A 85 4.48 17.29 2.96
C LEU A 85 3.74 16.20 3.73
N GLU A 86 3.60 16.30 5.04
CA GLU A 86 2.77 15.38 5.85
C GLU A 86 1.28 15.58 5.57
N ASN A 87 0.82 16.83 5.50
CA ASN A 87 -0.56 17.15 5.14
C ASN A 87 -0.91 16.65 3.73
N LEU A 88 0.00 16.80 2.77
CA LEU A 88 -0.17 16.25 1.42
C LEU A 88 -0.07 14.71 1.37
N ARG A 89 0.50 14.07 2.38
CA ARG A 89 0.52 12.61 2.53
C ARG A 89 -0.73 12.08 3.23
N ASN A 90 -1.39 12.88 4.06
CA ASN A 90 -2.68 12.59 4.72
C ASN A 90 -3.86 12.70 3.73
N CYS A 91 -3.72 12.08 2.56
CA CYS A 91 -4.76 11.96 1.57
C CYS A 91 -5.91 11.07 2.06
N ILE A 92 -7.07 11.19 1.42
CA ILE A 92 -8.25 10.39 1.73
C ILE A 92 -7.91 8.90 1.61
N GLU A 93 -8.27 8.13 2.63
CA GLU A 93 -7.90 6.73 2.74
C GLU A 93 -8.77 5.82 1.84
N PRO A 94 -8.22 4.69 1.37
CA PRO A 94 -8.98 3.73 0.56
C PRO A 94 -10.07 2.98 1.35
N LEU A 95 -10.04 3.01 2.68
CA LEU A 95 -11.07 2.40 3.52
C LEU A 95 -11.16 3.05 4.90
N GLU A 96 -12.32 3.63 5.19
CA GLU A 96 -12.65 4.22 6.49
C GLU A 96 -13.90 3.56 7.08
N LEU A 97 -13.92 3.39 8.40
CA LEU A 97 -15.08 3.04 9.20
C LEU A 97 -15.33 4.22 10.14
N THR A 98 -16.39 4.98 9.87
CA THR A 98 -16.79 6.11 10.70
C THR A 98 -18.01 5.76 11.54
N PHE A 99 -18.12 6.36 12.72
CA PHE A 99 -19.22 6.11 13.65
C PHE A 99 -19.60 7.36 14.44
N GLY A 100 -20.88 7.42 14.83
CA GLY A 100 -21.41 8.52 15.63
C GLY A 100 -21.06 8.45 17.11
N GLU A 101 -21.32 9.56 17.80
CA GLU A 101 -20.98 9.76 19.23
C GLU A 101 -21.43 8.60 20.13
N LYS A 102 -22.63 8.07 19.89
CA LYS A 102 -23.22 6.98 20.70
C LYS A 102 -22.49 5.64 20.58
N LEU A 103 -21.59 5.48 19.61
CA LEU A 103 -20.81 4.26 19.39
C LEU A 103 -19.35 4.40 19.84
N ILE A 104 -18.89 5.58 20.31
CA ILE A 104 -17.49 5.82 20.72
C ILE A 104 -17.02 4.78 21.72
N SER A 105 -17.84 4.46 22.73
CA SER A 105 -17.51 3.50 23.79
C SER A 105 -17.14 2.11 23.29
N ILE A 106 -17.67 1.69 22.13
CA ILE A 106 -17.39 0.39 21.52
C ILE A 106 -15.96 0.33 20.96
N PHE A 107 -15.41 1.47 20.56
CA PHE A 107 -14.10 1.55 19.90
C PHE A 107 -12.98 2.06 20.81
N MET A 108 -13.28 2.50 22.03
CA MET A 108 -12.26 3.09 22.94
C MET A 108 -11.20 2.10 23.42
N ASP A 109 -11.54 0.83 23.61
CA ASP A 109 -10.66 -0.17 24.22
C ASP A 109 -9.75 -0.89 23.21
N ASN A 110 -9.81 -0.50 21.93
CA ASN A 110 -9.09 -1.13 20.82
C ASN A 110 -9.39 -2.64 20.63
N SER A 111 -10.41 -3.19 21.28
CA SER A 111 -10.80 -4.61 21.13
C SER A 111 -11.24 -4.95 19.70
N TYR A 112 -11.73 -3.95 18.96
CA TYR A 112 -12.10 -4.08 17.55
C TYR A 112 -10.90 -4.45 16.64
N ILE A 113 -9.65 -4.18 17.05
CA ILE A 113 -8.47 -4.44 16.23
C ILE A 113 -8.34 -5.93 15.91
N GLU A 114 -8.55 -6.81 16.90
CA GLU A 114 -8.50 -8.25 16.67
C GLU A 114 -9.60 -8.71 15.71
N GLN A 115 -10.79 -8.12 15.81
CA GLN A 115 -11.90 -8.42 14.92
C GLN A 115 -11.62 -7.95 13.48
N VAL A 116 -11.01 -6.77 13.31
CA VAL A 116 -10.54 -6.26 12.00
C VAL A 116 -9.50 -7.20 11.39
N ILE A 117 -8.55 -7.70 12.19
CA ILE A 117 -7.57 -8.70 11.74
C ILE A 117 -8.27 -9.98 11.29
N GLN A 118 -9.30 -10.43 12.02
CA GLN A 118 -10.07 -11.60 11.62
C GLN A 118 -10.86 -11.38 10.33
N VAL A 119 -11.48 -10.21 10.15
CA VAL A 119 -12.13 -9.81 8.90
C VAL A 119 -11.14 -9.84 7.74
N ARG A 120 -9.94 -9.28 7.92
CA ARG A 120 -8.86 -9.29 6.92
C ARG A 120 -8.44 -10.71 6.55
N LYS A 121 -8.26 -11.60 7.53
CA LYS A 121 -7.94 -13.03 7.30
C LYS A 121 -9.06 -13.77 6.57
N ASP A 122 -10.32 -13.45 6.84
CA ASP A 122 -11.45 -14.06 6.14
C ASP A 122 -11.51 -13.60 4.68
N LEU A 123 -11.36 -12.29 4.44
CA LEU A 123 -11.33 -11.70 3.10
C LEU A 123 -10.15 -12.23 2.26
N SER A 124 -8.98 -12.43 2.87
CA SER A 124 -7.81 -12.94 2.13
C SER A 124 -8.03 -14.35 1.57
N LYS A 125 -8.85 -15.19 2.23
CA LYS A 125 -9.24 -16.51 1.70
C LYS A 125 -10.05 -16.41 0.40
N MET A 126 -10.66 -15.25 0.14
CA MET A 126 -11.46 -14.95 -1.04
C MET A 126 -10.65 -14.22 -2.12
N GLY A 127 -9.33 -14.06 -1.93
CA GLY A 127 -8.44 -13.30 -2.81
C GLY A 127 -8.46 -11.79 -2.57
N ILE A 128 -9.10 -11.32 -1.50
CA ILE A 128 -9.24 -9.89 -1.22
C ILE A 128 -8.16 -9.44 -0.24
N LEU A 129 -7.29 -8.53 -0.68
CA LEU A 129 -6.34 -7.83 0.18
C LEU A 129 -6.99 -6.52 0.67
N MET A 130 -7.63 -6.59 1.84
CA MET A 130 -8.21 -5.42 2.48
C MET A 130 -7.10 -4.42 2.83
N PRO A 131 -7.21 -3.11 2.54
CA PRO A 131 -6.27 -2.09 3.01
C PRO A 131 -6.38 -1.90 4.53
N LEU A 132 -5.52 -1.10 5.15
CA LEU A 132 -5.74 -0.68 6.54
C LEU A 132 -7.07 0.08 6.62
N VAL A 133 -7.88 -0.22 7.63
CA VAL A 133 -9.13 0.49 7.87
C VAL A 133 -8.87 1.60 8.88
N ARG A 134 -9.15 2.83 8.49
CA ARG A 134 -9.12 3.97 9.40
C ARG A 134 -10.42 4.00 10.18
N VAL A 135 -10.34 3.82 11.50
CA VAL A 135 -11.49 3.84 12.40
C VAL A 135 -11.49 5.18 13.11
N ARG A 136 -12.56 5.96 12.99
CA ARG A 136 -12.64 7.32 13.55
C ARG A 136 -14.08 7.70 13.88
N ASP A 137 -14.27 8.60 14.83
CA ASP A 137 -15.55 9.24 15.04
C ASP A 137 -15.88 10.23 13.91
N ASP A 138 -17.17 10.42 13.69
CA ASP A 138 -17.72 11.44 12.81
C ASP A 138 -18.79 12.23 13.55
N LEU A 139 -18.49 13.50 13.83
CA LEU A 139 -19.36 14.42 14.55
C LEU A 139 -20.66 14.73 13.80
N GLN A 140 -20.74 14.44 12.50
CA GLN A 140 -21.98 14.58 11.73
C GLN A 140 -22.98 13.46 12.03
N LEU A 141 -22.51 12.31 12.54
CA LEU A 141 -23.33 11.17 12.94
C LEU A 141 -23.71 11.32 14.43
N THR A 142 -24.96 11.68 14.69
CA THR A 142 -25.44 12.02 16.06
C THR A 142 -26.16 10.88 16.77
N GLN A 143 -26.45 9.79 16.06
CA GLN A 143 -27.17 8.63 16.60
C GLN A 143 -26.24 7.41 16.70
N ARG A 144 -26.81 6.20 16.90
CA ARG A 144 -26.08 4.93 16.81
C ARG A 144 -25.83 4.60 15.34
N GLU A 145 -25.14 5.46 14.61
CA GLU A 145 -24.92 5.35 13.16
C GLU A 145 -23.46 5.04 12.86
N PHE A 146 -23.22 4.30 11.78
CA PHE A 146 -21.89 4.06 11.26
C PHE A 146 -21.91 4.04 9.73
N ALA A 147 -20.77 4.37 9.14
CA ALA A 147 -20.57 4.32 7.70
C ALA A 147 -19.24 3.65 7.34
N ILE A 148 -19.22 2.98 6.19
CA ILE A 148 -18.02 2.43 5.59
C ILE A 148 -17.80 3.19 4.28
N ILE A 149 -16.63 3.80 4.16
CA ILE A 149 -16.32 4.77 3.11
C ILE A 149 -15.05 4.31 2.40
N SER A 150 -15.01 4.42 1.07
CA SER A 150 -13.79 4.27 0.28
C SER A 150 -13.53 5.60 -0.40
N TYR A 151 -12.37 6.19 -0.13
CA TYR A 151 -12.07 7.56 -0.53
C TYR A 151 -13.20 8.51 -0.10
N ASN A 152 -13.94 9.09 -1.05
CA ASN A 152 -15.07 9.97 -0.80
C ASN A 152 -16.44 9.31 -1.03
N LYS A 153 -16.46 8.01 -1.36
CA LYS A 153 -17.69 7.27 -1.69
C LYS A 153 -18.16 6.52 -0.46
N ILE A 154 -19.37 6.83 0.00
CA ILE A 154 -20.07 6.04 1.02
C ILE A 154 -20.45 4.71 0.39
N LEU A 155 -19.83 3.62 0.84
CA LEU A 155 -20.12 2.26 0.39
C LEU A 155 -21.27 1.64 1.19
N TYR A 156 -21.38 2.03 2.46
CA TYR A 156 -22.42 1.56 3.36
C TYR A 156 -22.69 2.59 4.44
N HIS A 157 -23.95 2.73 4.83
CA HIS A 157 -24.38 3.56 5.95
C HIS A 157 -25.58 2.90 6.60
N GLU A 158 -25.56 2.77 7.93
CA GLU A 158 -26.65 2.17 8.68
C GLU A 158 -26.77 2.79 10.07
N LYS A 159 -28.01 2.98 10.50
CA LYS A 159 -28.34 3.20 11.90
C LYS A 159 -28.50 1.85 12.60
N LEU A 160 -27.62 1.59 13.55
CA LEU A 160 -27.59 0.37 14.34
C LEU A 160 -28.87 0.24 15.20
N PRO A 161 -29.56 -0.91 15.15
CA PRO A 161 -30.71 -1.16 16.02
C PRO A 161 -30.34 -1.14 17.50
N ASP A 162 -31.26 -0.67 18.35
CA ASP A 162 -30.98 -0.51 19.78
C ASP A 162 -30.65 -1.84 20.49
N ASN A 163 -31.19 -2.94 19.97
CA ASN A 163 -31.17 -4.28 20.58
C ASN A 163 -29.99 -5.15 20.11
N THR A 164 -28.92 -4.54 19.58
CA THR A 164 -27.79 -5.29 19.03
C THR A 164 -26.86 -5.76 20.14
N ASP A 165 -26.95 -7.04 20.52
CA ASP A 165 -26.20 -7.66 21.62
C ASP A 165 -24.68 -7.38 21.54
N ASP A 166 -24.07 -7.66 20.39
CA ASP A 166 -22.67 -7.33 20.10
C ASP A 166 -22.59 -6.37 18.91
N SER A 167 -22.65 -5.08 19.24
CA SER A 167 -22.60 -4.00 18.26
C SER A 167 -21.29 -3.98 17.48
N CYS A 168 -20.14 -4.28 18.10
CA CYS A 168 -18.85 -4.33 17.41
C CYS A 168 -18.84 -5.47 16.38
N LEU A 169 -19.19 -6.68 16.81
CA LEU A 169 -19.21 -7.85 15.93
C LEU A 169 -20.17 -7.65 14.75
N TYR A 170 -21.32 -7.03 14.98
CA TYR A 170 -22.26 -6.69 13.90
C TYR A 170 -21.62 -5.72 12.89
N ILE A 171 -21.01 -4.63 13.36
CA ILE A 171 -20.32 -3.66 12.50
C ILE A 171 -19.19 -4.36 11.71
N MET A 172 -18.43 -5.26 12.33
CA MET A 172 -17.38 -6.03 11.66
C MET A 172 -17.92 -6.98 10.59
N LYS A 173 -19.10 -7.59 10.80
CA LYS A 173 -19.80 -8.36 9.77
C LYS A 173 -20.21 -7.48 8.60
N CYS A 174 -20.75 -6.29 8.87
CA CYS A 174 -21.07 -5.30 7.84
C CYS A 174 -19.82 -4.86 7.08
N LEU A 175 -18.73 -4.54 7.77
CA LEU A 175 -17.42 -4.20 7.17
C LEU A 175 -16.96 -5.30 6.20
N LYS A 176 -16.95 -6.56 6.66
CA LYS A 176 -16.57 -7.69 5.81
C LYS A 176 -17.43 -7.79 4.54
N ARG A 177 -18.75 -7.71 4.69
CA ARG A 177 -19.70 -7.78 3.58
C ARG A 177 -19.48 -6.63 2.59
N THR A 178 -19.44 -5.40 3.08
CA THR A 178 -19.26 -4.19 2.27
C THR A 178 -17.94 -4.21 1.50
N VAL A 179 -16.83 -4.58 2.14
CA VAL A 179 -15.52 -4.69 1.47
C VAL A 179 -15.57 -5.74 0.36
N LYS A 180 -16.21 -6.89 0.59
CA LYS A 180 -16.36 -7.94 -0.42
C LYS A 180 -17.17 -7.47 -1.63
N GLU A 181 -18.32 -6.85 -1.39
CA GLU A 181 -19.25 -6.44 -2.44
C GLU A 181 -18.76 -5.23 -3.26
N ASN A 182 -17.92 -4.39 -2.67
CA ASN A 182 -17.43 -3.15 -3.27
C ASN A 182 -15.92 -3.16 -3.51
N TYR A 183 -15.29 -4.34 -3.60
CA TYR A 183 -13.83 -4.42 -3.65
C TYR A 183 -13.23 -3.73 -4.89
N ALA A 184 -13.96 -3.66 -6.01
CA ALA A 184 -13.53 -2.93 -7.19
C ALA A 184 -13.32 -1.42 -6.94
N ASP A 185 -14.14 -0.82 -6.05
CA ASP A 185 -14.01 0.59 -5.64
C ASP A 185 -12.85 0.80 -4.67
N ILE A 186 -12.49 -0.22 -3.88
CA ILE A 186 -11.42 -0.17 -2.87
C ILE A 186 -10.05 -0.48 -3.48
N LEU A 187 -10.01 -1.31 -4.52
CA LEU A 187 -8.78 -1.76 -5.16
C LEU A 187 -7.99 -0.58 -5.71
N ASN A 188 -6.70 -0.52 -5.38
CA ASN A 188 -5.77 0.50 -5.87
C ASN A 188 -4.46 -0.14 -6.34
N ARG A 189 -3.59 0.67 -6.95
CA ARG A 189 -2.33 0.20 -7.54
C ARG A 189 -1.38 -0.40 -6.51
N ASP A 190 -1.35 0.13 -5.30
CA ASP A 190 -0.48 -0.38 -4.23
C ASP A 190 -0.93 -1.75 -3.73
N LEU A 191 -2.24 -1.98 -3.60
CA LEU A 191 -2.77 -3.30 -3.27
C LEU A 191 -2.42 -4.33 -4.35
N VAL A 192 -2.55 -3.96 -5.63
CA VAL A 192 -2.17 -4.84 -6.76
C VAL A 192 -0.68 -5.14 -6.76
N LYS A 193 0.15 -4.14 -6.51
CA LYS A 193 1.60 -4.31 -6.34
C LYS A 193 1.91 -5.27 -5.20
N GLN A 194 1.34 -5.07 -4.01
CA GLN A 194 1.56 -5.97 -2.87
C GLN A 194 1.12 -7.41 -3.17
N MET A 195 -0.03 -7.59 -3.82
CA MET A 195 -0.51 -8.93 -4.21
C MET A 195 0.45 -9.61 -5.19
N THR A 196 0.89 -8.90 -6.23
CA THR A 196 1.79 -9.45 -7.26
C THR A 196 3.20 -9.71 -6.75
N GLU A 197 3.76 -8.83 -5.92
CA GLU A 197 5.04 -9.06 -5.24
C GLU A 197 4.98 -10.30 -4.33
N ASN A 198 3.86 -10.48 -3.60
CA ASN A 198 3.67 -11.68 -2.79
C ASN A 198 3.51 -12.94 -3.64
N LEU A 199 2.83 -12.87 -4.79
CA LEU A 199 2.76 -13.98 -5.75
C LEU A 199 4.14 -14.35 -6.32
N GLY A 200 5.04 -13.37 -6.50
CA GLY A 200 6.40 -13.57 -6.99
C GLY A 200 7.23 -14.54 -6.13
N LYS A 201 6.89 -14.71 -4.84
CA LYS A 201 7.52 -15.71 -3.97
C LYS A 201 7.24 -17.15 -4.42
N ARG A 202 6.10 -17.39 -5.08
CA ARG A 202 5.67 -18.71 -5.57
C ARG A 202 5.80 -18.85 -7.08
N TYR A 203 5.61 -17.77 -7.83
CA TYR A 203 5.63 -17.73 -9.29
C TYR A 203 6.62 -16.67 -9.83
N PRO A 204 7.93 -16.79 -9.52
CA PRO A 204 8.90 -15.75 -9.86
C PRO A 204 9.03 -15.51 -11.37
N ALA A 205 8.99 -16.56 -12.20
CA ALA A 205 9.08 -16.43 -13.66
C ALA A 205 7.91 -15.64 -14.26
N LEU A 206 6.70 -15.84 -13.74
CA LEU A 206 5.50 -15.12 -14.19
C LEU A 206 5.55 -13.65 -13.75
N ILE A 207 6.09 -13.33 -12.58
CA ILE A 207 6.05 -11.95 -12.06
C ILE A 207 7.24 -11.12 -12.55
N SER A 208 8.47 -11.61 -12.40
CA SER A 208 9.70 -10.81 -12.61
C SER A 208 9.89 -10.34 -14.06
N GLU A 209 9.43 -11.11 -15.05
CA GLU A 209 9.57 -10.75 -16.46
C GLU A 209 8.36 -9.99 -17.00
N VAL A 210 7.19 -10.19 -16.41
CA VAL A 210 5.91 -9.65 -16.91
C VAL A 210 5.56 -8.33 -16.23
N ILE A 211 5.71 -8.23 -14.91
CA ILE A 211 5.24 -7.10 -14.11
C ILE A 211 6.44 -6.39 -13.46
N PRO A 212 6.60 -5.06 -13.62
CA PRO A 212 5.76 -4.13 -14.38
C PRO A 212 6.14 -4.00 -15.87
N SER A 213 7.13 -4.77 -16.34
CA SER A 213 7.82 -4.55 -17.62
C SER A 213 6.93 -4.64 -18.85
N ARG A 214 6.06 -5.65 -18.93
CA ARG A 214 5.09 -5.85 -20.03
C ARG A 214 3.68 -5.44 -19.61
N ILE A 215 3.27 -5.82 -18.41
CA ILE A 215 2.00 -5.45 -17.80
C ILE A 215 2.28 -4.44 -16.69
N SER A 216 1.92 -3.18 -16.92
CA SER A 216 2.01 -2.17 -15.87
C SER A 216 1.00 -2.43 -14.74
N TYR A 217 1.33 -2.02 -13.51
CA TYR A 217 0.40 -2.06 -12.38
C TYR A 217 -0.91 -1.33 -12.67
N GLY A 218 -0.86 -0.23 -13.43
CA GLY A 218 -2.05 0.52 -13.83
C GLY A 218 -2.99 -0.29 -14.71
N LEU A 219 -2.45 -0.95 -15.75
CA LEU A 219 -3.23 -1.82 -16.63
C LEU A 219 -3.83 -2.99 -15.84
N LEU A 220 -3.02 -3.70 -15.05
CA LEU A 220 -3.50 -4.82 -14.24
C LEU A 220 -4.58 -4.39 -13.24
N THR A 221 -4.43 -3.22 -12.61
CA THR A 221 -5.44 -2.67 -11.70
C THR A 221 -6.76 -2.44 -12.43
N ASN A 222 -6.74 -1.84 -13.62
CA ASN A 222 -7.95 -1.56 -14.39
C ASN A 222 -8.64 -2.86 -14.83
N VAL A 223 -7.88 -3.83 -15.35
CA VAL A 223 -8.43 -5.14 -15.74
C VAL A 223 -9.05 -5.85 -14.54
N LEU A 224 -8.37 -5.86 -13.39
CA LEU A 224 -8.91 -6.43 -12.15
C LEU A 224 -10.18 -5.73 -11.71
N LYS A 225 -10.25 -4.39 -11.74
CA LYS A 225 -11.47 -3.65 -11.40
C LYS A 225 -12.64 -4.09 -12.27
N THR A 226 -12.45 -4.14 -13.59
CA THR A 226 -13.49 -4.59 -14.53
C THR A 226 -13.91 -6.03 -14.21
N PHE A 227 -12.95 -6.94 -14.04
CA PHE A 227 -13.19 -8.35 -13.75
C PHE A 227 -13.95 -8.58 -12.43
N ILE A 228 -13.59 -7.86 -11.37
CA ILE A 228 -14.26 -7.93 -10.06
C ILE A 228 -15.65 -7.30 -10.10
N SER A 229 -15.84 -6.23 -10.88
CA SER A 229 -17.14 -5.58 -11.05
C SER A 229 -18.18 -6.51 -11.68
N GLU A 230 -17.73 -7.51 -12.45
CA GLU A 230 -18.55 -8.59 -13.01
C GLU A 230 -18.83 -9.74 -12.01
N GLY A 231 -18.36 -9.63 -10.77
CA GLY A 231 -18.59 -10.62 -9.70
C GLY A 231 -17.52 -11.70 -9.58
N ASN A 232 -16.40 -11.57 -10.30
CA ASN A 232 -15.33 -12.56 -10.27
C ASN A 232 -14.33 -12.35 -9.11
N SER A 233 -13.61 -13.40 -8.75
CA SER A 233 -12.64 -13.38 -7.64
C SER A 233 -11.21 -13.08 -8.10
N CYS A 234 -10.47 -12.32 -7.29
CA CYS A 234 -9.03 -12.11 -7.48
C CYS A 234 -8.18 -13.38 -7.27
N LEU A 235 -8.76 -14.49 -6.82
CA LEU A 235 -8.04 -15.77 -6.73
C LEU A 235 -7.51 -16.24 -8.10
N TYR A 236 -8.10 -15.78 -9.20
CA TYR A 236 -7.65 -16.06 -10.56
C TYR A 236 -6.50 -15.18 -11.04
N LEU A 237 -5.91 -14.32 -10.18
CA LEU A 237 -4.89 -13.33 -10.57
C LEU A 237 -3.71 -13.93 -11.36
N VAL A 238 -3.20 -15.10 -10.96
CA VAL A 238 -2.11 -15.79 -11.69
C VAL A 238 -2.53 -16.09 -13.13
N ARG A 239 -3.69 -16.71 -13.30
CA ARG A 239 -4.23 -17.08 -14.62
C ARG A 239 -4.56 -15.86 -15.48
N MET A 240 -5.05 -14.79 -14.84
CA MET A 240 -5.28 -13.52 -15.52
C MET A 240 -3.98 -12.94 -16.08
N ILE A 241 -2.90 -12.95 -15.29
CA ILE A 241 -1.59 -12.44 -15.72
C ILE A 241 -1.07 -13.25 -16.93
N GLU A 242 -1.21 -14.59 -16.91
CA GLU A 242 -0.84 -15.44 -18.06
C GLU A 242 -1.62 -15.07 -19.32
N ILE A 243 -2.95 -14.97 -19.23
CA ILE A 243 -3.82 -14.63 -20.36
C ILE A 243 -3.46 -13.24 -20.90
N MET A 244 -3.24 -12.28 -20.01
CA MET A 244 -2.86 -10.92 -20.39
C MET A 244 -1.49 -10.89 -21.09
N ASP A 245 -0.49 -11.63 -20.58
CA ASP A 245 0.85 -11.68 -21.17
C ASP A 245 0.84 -12.29 -22.58
N ASP A 246 0.10 -13.40 -22.75
CA ASP A 246 -0.10 -14.04 -24.06
C ASP A 246 -0.78 -13.10 -25.06
N MET A 247 -1.77 -12.34 -24.61
CA MET A 247 -2.50 -11.39 -25.45
C MET A 247 -1.63 -10.20 -25.88
N ILE A 248 -0.82 -9.66 -24.98
CA ILE A 248 0.10 -8.55 -25.30
C ILE A 248 1.15 -8.99 -26.32
N CYS A 249 1.62 -10.25 -26.24
CA CYS A 249 2.51 -10.81 -27.26
C CYS A 249 1.87 -10.86 -28.67
N GLN A 250 0.54 -10.86 -28.76
CA GLN A 250 -0.20 -10.99 -30.03
C GLN A 250 -0.70 -9.65 -30.60
N LYS A 251 -0.94 -8.63 -29.76
CA LYS A 251 -1.43 -7.31 -30.18
C LYS A 251 -0.81 -6.18 -29.35
N ASN A 252 -0.38 -5.11 -30.03
CA ASN A 252 0.30 -3.97 -29.41
C ASN A 252 -0.58 -3.07 -28.52
N SER A 253 -1.90 -3.10 -28.65
CA SER A 253 -2.81 -2.27 -27.82
C SER A 253 -4.15 -2.97 -27.67
N ILE A 254 -4.51 -3.29 -26.42
CA ILE A 254 -5.75 -3.99 -26.07
C ILE A 254 -6.39 -3.21 -24.90
N PRO A 255 -7.67 -2.83 -25.00
CA PRO A 255 -8.34 -2.13 -23.92
C PRO A 255 -8.58 -3.06 -22.72
N PRO A 256 -8.63 -2.54 -21.47
CA PRO A 256 -8.82 -3.36 -20.27
C PRO A 256 -10.07 -4.26 -20.31
N GLU A 257 -11.14 -3.80 -20.95
CA GLU A 257 -12.40 -4.53 -21.10
C GLU A 257 -12.22 -5.79 -21.97
N GLU A 258 -11.40 -5.74 -23.03
CA GLU A 258 -11.12 -6.91 -23.87
C GLU A 258 -10.29 -7.96 -23.10
N PHE A 259 -9.33 -7.52 -22.27
CA PHE A 259 -8.61 -8.43 -21.37
C PHE A 259 -9.54 -9.08 -20.35
N ALA A 260 -10.38 -8.29 -19.68
CA ALA A 260 -11.31 -8.78 -18.66
C ALA A 260 -12.30 -9.79 -19.27
N ALA A 261 -12.88 -9.48 -20.42
CA ALA A 261 -13.79 -10.37 -21.14
C ALA A 261 -13.10 -11.69 -21.55
N LYS A 262 -11.84 -11.62 -22.02
CA LYS A 262 -11.08 -12.82 -22.36
C LYS A 262 -10.81 -13.67 -21.12
N CYS A 263 -10.35 -13.06 -20.03
CA CYS A 263 -10.14 -13.73 -18.75
C CYS A 263 -11.43 -14.45 -18.30
N TYR A 264 -12.56 -13.73 -18.29
CA TYR A 264 -13.86 -14.29 -17.93
C TYR A 264 -14.23 -15.51 -18.78
N SER A 265 -14.10 -15.40 -20.11
CA SER A 265 -14.43 -16.49 -21.02
C SER A 265 -13.58 -17.74 -20.80
N SER A 266 -12.26 -17.58 -20.62
CA SER A 266 -11.33 -18.69 -20.40
C SER A 266 -11.56 -19.37 -19.04
N LEU A 267 -11.78 -18.59 -17.98
CA LEU A 267 -11.96 -19.10 -16.62
C LEU A 267 -13.32 -19.80 -16.43
N THR A 268 -14.38 -19.27 -17.03
CA THR A 268 -15.72 -19.89 -16.96
C THR A 268 -15.76 -21.26 -17.66
N ILE A 269 -14.97 -21.44 -18.73
CA ILE A 269 -14.84 -22.74 -19.43
C ILE A 269 -14.12 -23.76 -18.54
N GLU A 270 -13.05 -23.35 -17.86
CA GLU A 270 -12.29 -24.22 -16.94
C GLU A 270 -13.13 -24.66 -15.73
N ASP A 271 -13.90 -23.76 -15.11
CA ASP A 271 -14.79 -24.10 -13.99
C ASP A 271 -15.90 -25.09 -14.36
N LYS A 272 -16.44 -25.00 -15.58
CA LYS A 272 -17.42 -25.98 -16.10
C LYS A 272 -16.81 -27.36 -16.33
N ASN A 273 -15.52 -27.42 -16.66
CA ASN A 273 -14.81 -28.69 -16.85
C ASN A 273 -14.41 -29.32 -15.50
N ASN A 274 -14.01 -28.50 -14.52
CA ASN A 274 -13.68 -28.98 -13.17
C ASN A 274 -14.89 -29.47 -12.37
N LYS A 275 -16.10 -29.00 -12.65
CA LYS A 275 -17.35 -29.52 -12.03
C LYS A 275 -17.90 -30.80 -12.65
N LYS A 276 -17.28 -31.32 -13.71
CA LYS A 276 -17.66 -32.58 -14.38
C LYS A 276 -16.83 -33.79 -13.94
N HIS A 277 -15.90 -33.60 -12.99
CA HIS A 277 -15.10 -34.63 -12.35
C HIS A 277 -15.39 -34.65 -10.85
#